data_AF-U7UHK7-F1
#
_entry.id   AF-U7UHK7-F1
#
_cell.length_a   1.000
_cell.length_b   1.000
_cell.length_c   1.000
_cell.angle_alpha   90.00
_cell.angle_beta   90.00
_cell.angle_gamma   90.00
#
_symmetry.space_group_name_H-M   'P 1'
#
loop_
_entity.id
_entity.type
_entity.pdbx_description
1 polymer ?
#
loop_
_entity_poly.entity_id
_entity_poly.type
_entity_poly.pdbx_seq_one_letter_code
_entity_poly.pdbx_strand_id
1 'polypeptide(L)'
;MPVLASNGRRKSGLSFDYKERSFDPNVLRYYGNASDVGLTGSYDINKNNSLDFKFDRYTEDLVRDVKHSDSDLEPQQHFKRNADRNTFNLAWKGRRGNTDWTVEGNYTRMKEDDVALINYFGRSAYEGKNELRYVDDVDHRQYNLQTSFNTQINDRHMLNYGIGYSHEEGEGSRLKSSPHTRTKYIDAWDYDKNLLVDKLDRLVRKKGDTSTRIYSHIHDYKFDGNDASGMPQWDINYEYYGEEKGNAKTIAPIKYEDYENYKLGDKGMREEKTDWSTGKTSWVIKTEYDGTVHMPNGAVVAADSDIAKRYEAMYHKLTKENSGYKGGNIVGAYFEYGESSDAKKRAEAPTLNGKKFLEEFRNRNQRITVGSGKITKHNVFLYDMWQVNPDTIIVPTLRYDHSNLFGSNLSGNLGLTYTVAGNAHRRFKANIGTGYTEPGMGELWYN
;
A
#
# COMPACT_ATOMS: atom_id res chain seq x y z
N MET A 1 -2.86 -19.47 -22.06
CA MET A 1 -1.79 -20.50 -21.99
C MET A 1 -0.51 -19.86 -21.45
N PRO A 2 0.21 -20.49 -20.53
CA PRO A 2 1.44 -19.94 -19.96
C PRO A 2 2.60 -19.95 -20.98
N VAL A 3 3.44 -18.91 -20.94
CA VAL A 3 4.73 -18.89 -21.65
C VAL A 3 5.82 -19.33 -20.68
N LEU A 4 6.21 -20.60 -20.77
CA LEU A 4 7.17 -21.20 -19.86
C LEU A 4 8.59 -20.69 -20.13
N ALA A 5 9.37 -20.53 -19.06
CA ALA A 5 10.80 -20.29 -19.18
C ALA A 5 11.50 -21.53 -19.78
N SER A 6 12.41 -21.31 -20.74
CA SER A 6 13.21 -22.38 -21.35
C SER A 6 14.37 -22.85 -20.47
N ASN A 7 14.89 -21.96 -19.62
CA ASN A 7 15.99 -22.28 -18.72
C ASN A 7 15.46 -22.94 -17.44
N GLY A 8 16.13 -24.03 -17.04
CA GLY A 8 15.91 -24.65 -15.74
C GLY A 8 16.29 -23.73 -14.58
N ARG A 9 15.78 -24.06 -13.40
CA ARG A 9 16.11 -23.35 -12.15
C ARG A 9 17.60 -23.49 -11.83
N ARG A 10 18.17 -22.45 -11.21
CA ARG A 10 19.57 -22.46 -10.77
C ARG A 10 19.78 -23.53 -9.71
N LYS A 11 20.86 -24.31 -9.82
CA LYS A 11 21.30 -25.22 -8.76
C LYS A 11 21.93 -24.43 -7.63
N SER A 12 21.39 -24.58 -6.43
CA SER A 12 21.79 -23.85 -5.23
C SER A 12 22.71 -24.63 -4.31
N GLY A 13 22.66 -25.97 -4.36
CA GLY A 13 23.32 -26.83 -3.36
C GLY A 13 22.54 -26.96 -2.04
N LEU A 14 21.35 -26.35 -1.94
CA LEU A 14 20.46 -26.38 -0.77
C LEU A 14 19.12 -27.07 -1.09
N SER A 15 19.17 -28.12 -1.93
CA SER A 15 18.02 -28.85 -2.46
C SER A 15 17.93 -30.25 -1.82
N PHE A 16 17.55 -30.30 -0.54
CA PHE A 16 17.47 -31.52 0.26
C PHE A 16 16.24 -32.37 -0.12
N ASP A 17 15.04 -31.79 -0.08
CA ASP A 17 13.77 -32.46 -0.41
C ASP A 17 13.06 -31.84 -1.63
N TYR A 18 13.67 -30.84 -2.25
CA TYR A 18 13.18 -30.18 -3.47
C TYR A 18 12.59 -31.11 -4.54
N LYS A 19 13.23 -32.26 -4.79
CA LYS A 19 12.80 -33.23 -5.82
C LYS A 19 11.47 -33.89 -5.51
N GLU A 20 11.09 -33.93 -4.24
CA GLU A 20 9.84 -34.50 -3.75
C GLU A 20 8.68 -33.46 -3.77
N ARG A 21 8.99 -32.18 -4.05
CA ARG A 21 8.02 -31.09 -4.04
C ARG A 21 7.50 -30.78 -5.46
N SER A 22 6.18 -30.64 -5.58
CA SER A 22 5.50 -30.35 -6.85
C SER A 22 5.34 -28.84 -7.06
N PHE A 23 6.38 -28.15 -7.50
CA PHE A 23 6.30 -26.74 -7.86
C PHE A 23 5.87 -26.51 -9.31
N ASP A 24 5.08 -25.46 -9.55
CA ASP A 24 4.71 -25.06 -10.91
C ASP A 24 5.95 -24.58 -11.71
N PRO A 25 5.99 -24.76 -13.04
CA PRO A 25 7.08 -24.25 -13.86
C PRO A 25 7.11 -22.72 -13.85
N ASN A 26 8.29 -22.13 -14.06
CA ASN A 26 8.41 -20.67 -14.13
C ASN A 26 7.72 -20.13 -15.39
N VAL A 27 6.97 -19.04 -15.22
CA VAL A 27 6.29 -18.36 -16.33
C VAL A 27 6.89 -16.98 -16.56
N LEU A 28 7.22 -16.68 -17.82
CA LEU A 28 7.88 -15.43 -18.22
C LEU A 28 6.96 -14.21 -18.13
N ARG A 29 5.65 -14.42 -18.23
CA ARG A 29 4.61 -13.38 -18.21
C ARG A 29 3.39 -13.90 -17.45
N TYR A 30 2.53 -12.99 -17.03
CA TYR A 30 1.21 -13.35 -16.53
C TYR A 30 0.44 -14.16 -17.58
N TYR A 31 -0.33 -15.13 -17.09
CA TYR A 31 -1.21 -15.98 -17.89
C TYR A 31 -2.52 -16.20 -17.14
N GLY A 32 -3.59 -16.45 -17.88
CA GLY A 32 -4.92 -16.62 -17.31
C GLY A 32 -5.98 -16.15 -18.29
N ASN A 33 -7.11 -15.70 -17.75
CA ASN A 33 -8.22 -15.20 -18.54
C ASN A 33 -8.11 -13.68 -18.66
N ALA A 34 -8.10 -13.19 -19.89
CA ALA A 34 -8.33 -11.79 -20.20
C ALA A 34 -9.44 -11.75 -21.24
N SER A 35 -10.50 -11.01 -20.95
CA SER A 35 -11.67 -10.92 -21.82
C SER A 35 -12.14 -9.49 -21.94
N ASP A 36 -12.50 -9.12 -23.16
CA ASP A 36 -13.08 -7.84 -23.50
C ASP A 36 -14.40 -8.09 -24.22
N VAL A 37 -15.45 -7.41 -23.79
CA VAL A 37 -16.74 -7.41 -24.47
C VAL A 37 -17.22 -5.98 -24.57
N GLY A 38 -17.60 -5.58 -25.79
CA GLY A 38 -18.04 -4.22 -26.04
C GLY A 38 -19.18 -4.16 -27.04
N LEU A 39 -19.93 -3.06 -26.94
CA LEU A 39 -20.97 -2.66 -27.87
C LEU A 39 -20.65 -1.25 -28.35
N THR A 40 -20.60 -1.08 -29.66
CA THR A 40 -20.50 0.24 -30.28
C THR A 40 -21.64 0.41 -31.28
N GLY A 41 -22.17 1.61 -31.36
CA GLY A 41 -23.23 1.94 -32.30
C GLY A 41 -23.29 3.41 -32.59
N SER A 42 -23.88 3.71 -33.74
CA SER A 42 -24.19 5.07 -34.18
C SER A 42 -25.67 5.12 -34.54
N TYR A 43 -26.33 6.21 -34.16
CA TYR A 43 -27.74 6.44 -34.43
C TYR A 43 -27.94 7.85 -34.98
N ASP A 44 -28.36 7.93 -36.23
CA ASP A 44 -28.73 9.19 -36.86
C ASP A 44 -30.17 9.56 -36.45
N ILE A 45 -30.29 10.51 -35.53
CA ILE A 45 -31.59 11.03 -35.08
C ILE A 45 -32.29 11.74 -36.26
N ASN A 46 -31.52 12.48 -37.05
CA ASN A 46 -31.93 13.10 -38.31
C ASN A 46 -30.69 13.56 -39.10
N LYS A 47 -30.88 14.17 -40.28
CA LYS A 47 -29.81 14.70 -41.14
C LYS A 47 -28.81 15.66 -40.48
N ASN A 48 -29.15 16.22 -39.32
CA ASN A 48 -28.37 17.22 -38.61
C ASN A 48 -27.90 16.75 -37.23
N ASN A 49 -28.29 15.56 -36.76
CA ASN A 49 -27.99 15.10 -35.40
C ASN A 49 -27.72 13.60 -35.41
N SER A 50 -26.58 13.20 -34.87
CA SER A 50 -26.21 11.81 -34.68
C SER A 50 -25.68 11.56 -33.27
N LEU A 51 -25.90 10.36 -32.77
CA LEU A 51 -25.42 9.88 -31.48
C LEU A 51 -24.50 8.70 -31.72
N ASP A 52 -23.27 8.78 -31.25
CA ASP A 52 -22.33 7.67 -31.18
C ASP A 52 -22.23 7.20 -29.73
N PHE A 53 -22.25 5.89 -29.50
CA PHE A 53 -22.06 5.32 -28.18
C PHE A 53 -21.11 4.13 -28.24
N LYS A 54 -20.39 3.94 -27.14
CA LYS A 54 -19.53 2.78 -26.92
C LYS A 54 -19.54 2.39 -25.45
N PHE A 55 -19.73 1.11 -25.19
CA PHE A 55 -19.65 0.50 -23.88
C PHE A 55 -18.67 -0.66 -23.97
N ASP A 56 -17.67 -0.73 -23.09
CA ASP A 56 -16.81 -1.91 -23.00
C ASP A 56 -16.66 -2.35 -21.55
N ARG A 57 -16.51 -3.66 -21.39
CA ARG A 57 -16.14 -4.30 -20.14
C ARG A 57 -14.95 -5.20 -20.42
N TYR A 58 -13.86 -4.86 -19.76
CA TYR A 58 -12.64 -5.62 -19.74
C TYR A 58 -12.46 -6.28 -18.38
N THR A 59 -12.06 -7.55 -18.35
CA THR A 59 -11.76 -8.27 -17.12
C THR A 59 -10.51 -9.13 -17.28
N GLU A 60 -9.69 -9.18 -16.23
CA GLU A 60 -8.50 -10.01 -16.11
C GLU A 60 -8.56 -10.84 -14.84
N ASP A 61 -8.19 -12.11 -14.95
CA ASP A 61 -7.83 -13.00 -13.84
C ASP A 61 -6.56 -13.73 -14.25
N LEU A 62 -5.43 -13.22 -13.76
CA LEU A 62 -4.10 -13.56 -14.23
C LEU A 62 -3.23 -14.02 -13.07
N VAL A 63 -2.36 -14.98 -13.36
CA VAL A 63 -1.39 -15.52 -12.42
C VAL A 63 0.00 -15.59 -13.05
N ARG A 64 1.02 -15.56 -12.20
CA ARG A 64 2.41 -15.75 -12.61
C ARG A 64 3.20 -16.42 -11.50
N ASP A 65 3.78 -17.57 -11.82
CA ASP A 65 4.54 -18.38 -10.88
C ASP A 65 6.04 -18.29 -11.19
N VAL A 66 6.85 -17.99 -10.17
CA VAL A 66 8.31 -17.81 -10.32
C VAL A 66 9.05 -18.40 -9.13
N LYS A 67 10.09 -19.18 -9.41
CA LYS A 67 11.07 -19.67 -8.44
C LYS A 67 12.45 -19.74 -9.10
N HIS A 68 13.47 -19.08 -8.56
CA HIS A 68 14.74 -18.87 -9.27
C HIS A 68 15.70 -20.06 -9.14
N SER A 69 15.68 -20.74 -7.99
CA SER A 69 16.57 -21.86 -7.70
C SER A 69 15.85 -23.11 -7.18
N ASP A 70 16.57 -24.22 -7.12
CA ASP A 70 16.15 -25.45 -6.47
C ASP A 70 16.32 -25.44 -4.93
N SER A 71 16.67 -24.30 -4.33
CA SER A 71 16.84 -24.19 -2.87
C SER A 71 15.52 -24.42 -2.13
N ASP A 72 15.55 -25.20 -1.06
CA ASP A 72 14.42 -25.39 -0.14
C ASP A 72 14.16 -24.15 0.74
N LEU A 73 15.14 -23.24 0.82
CA LEU A 73 15.04 -21.96 1.53
C LEU A 73 14.48 -20.83 0.66
N GLU A 74 14.32 -21.06 -0.63
CA GLU A 74 13.65 -20.12 -1.52
C GLU A 74 12.22 -20.60 -1.74
N PRO A 75 11.17 -19.80 -1.48
CA PRO A 75 9.83 -20.21 -1.84
C PRO A 75 9.56 -20.01 -3.34
N GLN A 76 8.56 -20.70 -3.88
CA GLN A 76 7.92 -20.27 -5.12
C GLN A 76 7.06 -19.04 -4.83
N GLN A 77 7.15 -18.03 -5.69
CA GLN A 77 6.31 -16.83 -5.65
C GLN A 77 5.15 -17.02 -6.62
N HIS A 78 3.94 -16.70 -6.15
CA HIS A 78 2.73 -16.68 -6.95
C HIS A 78 2.19 -15.26 -6.96
N PHE A 79 2.23 -14.60 -8.10
CA PHE A 79 1.63 -13.30 -8.29
C PHE A 79 0.25 -13.48 -8.91
N LYS A 80 -0.77 -12.88 -8.31
CA LYS A 80 -2.14 -12.87 -8.83
C LYS A 80 -2.53 -11.44 -9.14
N ARG A 81 -3.26 -11.25 -10.23
CA ARG A 81 -3.84 -9.99 -10.66
C ARG A 81 -5.28 -10.23 -11.06
N ASN A 82 -6.20 -9.52 -10.43
CA ASN A 82 -7.59 -9.47 -10.83
C ASN A 82 -7.92 -8.01 -11.16
N ALA A 83 -8.42 -7.75 -12.37
CA ALA A 83 -8.79 -6.40 -12.76
C ALA A 83 -10.12 -6.38 -13.50
N ASP A 84 -10.92 -5.35 -13.24
CA ASP A 84 -12.12 -5.06 -14.02
C ASP A 84 -12.12 -3.60 -14.45
N ARG A 85 -12.37 -3.35 -15.73
CA ARG A 85 -12.48 -2.01 -16.27
C ARG A 85 -13.74 -1.88 -17.11
N ASN A 86 -14.55 -0.88 -16.77
CA ASN A 86 -15.76 -0.53 -17.51
C ASN A 86 -15.55 0.85 -18.12
N THR A 87 -15.77 0.96 -19.43
CA THR A 87 -15.66 2.19 -20.20
C THR A 87 -16.99 2.50 -20.85
N PHE A 88 -17.43 3.75 -20.75
CA PHE A 88 -18.59 4.28 -21.43
C PHE A 88 -18.22 5.57 -22.14
N ASN A 89 -18.55 5.66 -23.42
CA ASN A 89 -18.43 6.85 -24.23
C ASN A 89 -19.77 7.15 -24.90
N LEU A 90 -20.14 8.43 -24.89
CA LEU A 90 -21.31 8.97 -25.54
C LEU A 90 -20.93 10.26 -26.26
N ALA A 91 -21.10 10.32 -27.57
CA ALA A 91 -20.87 11.53 -28.35
C ALA A 91 -22.13 11.93 -29.11
N TRP A 92 -22.61 13.15 -28.89
CA TRP A 92 -23.65 13.75 -29.70
C TRP A 92 -23.04 14.77 -30.66
N LYS A 93 -23.22 14.54 -31.95
CA LYS A 93 -22.85 15.46 -33.01
C LYS A 93 -24.10 16.14 -33.54
N GLY A 94 -24.05 17.46 -33.67
CA GLY A 94 -25.16 18.26 -34.16
C GLY A 94 -24.70 19.35 -35.10
N ARG A 95 -25.60 19.78 -35.99
CA ARG A 95 -25.36 20.91 -36.89
C ARG A 95 -26.60 21.78 -37.02
N ARG A 96 -26.40 23.10 -36.97
CA ARG A 96 -27.43 24.09 -37.27
C ARG A 96 -26.81 25.29 -37.97
N GLY A 97 -27.25 25.53 -39.21
CA GLY A 97 -26.76 26.64 -40.02
C GLY A 97 -25.25 26.52 -40.29
N ASN A 98 -24.52 27.56 -39.92
CA ASN A 98 -23.07 27.68 -40.04
C ASN A 98 -22.30 27.12 -38.83
N THR A 99 -22.99 26.52 -37.85
CA THR A 99 -22.38 25.94 -36.66
C THR A 99 -22.62 24.44 -36.58
N ASP A 100 -21.55 23.68 -36.31
CA ASP A 100 -21.63 22.30 -35.83
C ASP A 100 -21.04 22.18 -34.43
N TRP A 101 -21.46 21.14 -33.70
CA TRP A 101 -21.00 20.89 -32.34
C TRP A 101 -20.86 19.41 -32.07
N THR A 102 -20.00 19.10 -31.09
CA THR A 102 -19.84 17.78 -30.51
C THR A 102 -19.91 17.92 -28.99
N VAL A 103 -20.75 17.11 -28.36
CA VAL A 103 -20.79 16.94 -26.90
C VAL A 103 -20.38 15.50 -26.61
N GLU A 104 -19.25 15.31 -25.94
CA GLU A 104 -18.68 14.00 -25.67
C GLU A 104 -18.53 13.77 -24.16
N GLY A 105 -19.15 12.71 -23.66
CA GLY A 105 -18.99 12.23 -22.29
C GLY A 105 -18.24 10.90 -22.28
N ASN A 106 -17.25 10.79 -21.40
CA ASN A 106 -16.46 9.58 -21.16
C ASN A 106 -16.50 9.25 -19.67
N TYR A 107 -16.77 7.98 -19.35
CA TYR A 107 -16.65 7.44 -18.00
C TYR A 107 -15.81 6.18 -18.04
N THR A 108 -14.83 6.08 -17.15
CA THR A 108 -14.03 4.89 -16.94
C THR A 108 -14.01 4.56 -15.46
N ARG A 109 -14.24 3.30 -15.11
CA ARG A 109 -13.95 2.78 -13.77
C ARG A 109 -13.07 1.56 -13.90
N MET A 110 -11.94 1.57 -13.21
CA MET A 110 -11.00 0.46 -13.12
C MET A 110 -10.91 0.03 -11.66
N LYS A 111 -11.06 -1.27 -11.41
CA LYS A 111 -10.62 -1.89 -10.16
C LYS A 111 -9.51 -2.86 -10.46
N GLU A 112 -8.51 -2.91 -9.61
CA GLU A 112 -7.42 -3.85 -9.71
C GLU A 112 -7.02 -4.29 -8.31
N ASP A 113 -6.90 -5.61 -8.12
CA ASP A 113 -6.42 -6.28 -6.93
C ASP A 113 -5.22 -7.15 -7.32
N ASP A 114 -4.04 -6.78 -6.84
CA ASP A 114 -2.78 -7.49 -7.02
C ASP A 114 -2.37 -8.15 -5.69
N VAL A 115 -1.98 -9.42 -5.75
CA VAL A 115 -1.59 -10.21 -4.57
C VAL A 115 -0.28 -10.94 -4.85
N ALA A 116 0.63 -10.91 -3.87
CA ALA A 116 1.79 -11.80 -3.87
C ALA A 116 1.66 -12.84 -2.75
N LEU A 117 1.75 -14.10 -3.15
CA LEU A 117 1.81 -15.25 -2.26
C LEU A 117 3.16 -15.92 -2.41
N ILE A 118 3.57 -16.65 -1.38
CA ILE A 118 4.72 -17.55 -1.47
C ILE A 118 4.37 -18.96 -1.02
N ASN A 119 5.10 -19.96 -1.49
CA ASN A 119 4.88 -21.35 -1.14
C ASN A 119 6.22 -22.10 -1.07
N TYR A 120 6.52 -22.69 0.08
CA TYR A 120 7.72 -23.50 0.27
C TYR A 120 7.51 -24.97 -0.09
N PHE A 121 6.28 -25.49 -0.08
CA PHE A 121 5.98 -26.92 -0.11
C PHE A 121 5.60 -27.45 -1.50
N GLY A 122 5.28 -26.54 -2.43
CA GLY A 122 4.68 -26.88 -3.72
C GLY A 122 3.18 -27.17 -3.60
N ARG A 123 2.60 -27.66 -4.70
CA ARG A 123 1.18 -28.00 -4.81
C ARG A 123 0.81 -29.12 -3.85
N SER A 124 -0.24 -28.88 -3.06
CA SER A 124 -0.90 -29.87 -2.21
C SER A 124 -2.35 -30.02 -2.63
N ALA A 125 -2.86 -31.25 -2.61
CA ALA A 125 -4.26 -31.54 -2.94
C ALA A 125 -5.23 -31.33 -1.76
N TYR A 126 -4.72 -31.37 -0.53
CA TYR A 126 -5.54 -31.48 0.68
C TYR A 126 -5.37 -30.32 1.66
N GLU A 127 -4.31 -29.52 1.51
CA GLU A 127 -3.97 -28.48 2.47
C GLU A 127 -3.51 -27.20 1.76
N GLY A 128 -3.87 -26.05 2.32
CA GLY A 128 -3.29 -24.77 1.94
C GLY A 128 -1.81 -24.70 2.33
N LYS A 129 -0.97 -24.22 1.41
CA LYS A 129 0.48 -24.09 1.59
C LYS A 129 1.02 -22.70 1.23
N ASN A 130 0.12 -21.77 0.89
CA ASN A 130 0.49 -20.41 0.51
C ASN A 130 0.63 -19.52 1.75
N GLU A 131 1.53 -18.56 1.70
CA GLU A 131 1.63 -17.50 2.68
C GLU A 131 1.38 -16.15 2.00
N LEU A 132 0.52 -15.32 2.58
CA LEU A 132 0.22 -13.98 2.05
C LEU A 132 1.36 -13.02 2.34
N ARG A 133 1.93 -12.40 1.31
CA ARG A 133 3.10 -11.51 1.43
C ARG A 133 2.80 -10.06 1.09
N TYR A 134 1.96 -9.84 0.09
CA TYR A 134 1.66 -8.50 -0.38
C TYR A 134 0.23 -8.44 -0.91
N VAL A 135 -0.42 -7.33 -0.64
CA VAL A 135 -1.73 -6.97 -1.19
C VAL A 135 -1.65 -5.54 -1.68
N ASP A 136 -2.23 -5.28 -2.85
CA ASP A 136 -2.30 -3.97 -3.44
C ASP A 136 -3.59 -3.84 -4.22
N ASP A 137 -4.35 -2.78 -3.96
CA ASP A 137 -5.68 -2.57 -4.51
C ASP A 137 -5.88 -1.11 -4.95
N VAL A 138 -6.71 -0.93 -5.99
CA VAL A 138 -7.16 0.38 -6.44
C VAL A 138 -8.57 0.32 -7.05
N ASP A 139 -9.46 1.23 -6.65
CA ASP A 139 -10.71 1.58 -7.36
C ASP A 139 -10.55 3.00 -7.88
N HIS A 140 -10.36 3.15 -9.18
CA HIS A 140 -10.12 4.42 -9.85
C HIS A 140 -11.25 4.71 -10.85
N ARG A 141 -11.82 5.91 -10.76
CA ARG A 141 -12.88 6.40 -11.65
C ARG A 141 -12.46 7.71 -12.28
N GLN A 142 -12.76 7.83 -13.56
CA GLN A 142 -12.57 9.05 -14.33
C GLN A 142 -13.84 9.38 -15.10
N TYR A 143 -14.24 10.65 -15.06
CA TYR A 143 -15.33 11.20 -15.83
C TYR A 143 -14.85 12.43 -16.58
N ASN A 144 -15.00 12.44 -17.90
CA ASN A 144 -14.64 13.57 -18.74
C ASN A 144 -15.86 13.99 -19.56
N LEU A 145 -16.17 15.28 -19.59
CA LEU A 145 -17.18 15.89 -20.45
C LEU A 145 -16.52 16.98 -21.27
N GLN A 146 -16.62 16.90 -22.58
CA GLN A 146 -16.07 17.86 -23.51
C GLN A 146 -17.18 18.35 -24.45
N THR A 147 -17.30 19.66 -24.61
CA THR A 147 -18.21 20.28 -25.57
C THR A 147 -17.40 21.18 -26.48
N SER A 148 -17.50 20.99 -27.80
CA SER A 148 -16.83 21.79 -28.81
C SER A 148 -17.80 22.26 -29.88
N PHE A 149 -17.59 23.47 -30.39
CA PHE A 149 -18.37 24.11 -31.45
C PHE A 149 -17.43 24.55 -32.56
N ASN A 150 -17.84 24.38 -33.81
CA ASN A 150 -17.22 25.00 -34.99
C ASN A 150 -18.24 25.93 -35.63
N THR A 151 -17.94 27.22 -35.75
CA THR A 151 -18.81 28.22 -36.37
C THR A 151 -18.09 28.90 -37.53
N GLN A 152 -18.62 28.73 -38.75
CA GLN A 152 -18.16 29.48 -39.91
C GLN A 152 -18.70 30.92 -39.85
N ILE A 153 -17.90 31.86 -39.39
CA ILE A 153 -18.33 33.27 -39.24
C ILE A 153 -18.53 33.91 -40.63
N ASN A 154 -17.60 33.66 -41.55
CA ASN A 154 -17.63 34.09 -42.94
C ASN A 154 -16.62 33.27 -43.77
N ASP A 155 -16.42 33.58 -45.05
CA ASP A 155 -15.53 32.83 -45.95
C ASP A 155 -14.04 32.79 -45.53
N ARG A 156 -13.63 33.63 -44.56
CA ARG A 156 -12.25 33.73 -44.08
C ARG A 156 -12.04 33.28 -42.64
N HIS A 157 -13.09 33.19 -41.84
CA HIS A 157 -13.00 32.90 -40.40
C HIS A 157 -13.86 31.71 -40.02
N MET A 158 -13.22 30.69 -39.45
CA MET A 158 -13.87 29.57 -38.78
C MET A 158 -13.45 29.55 -37.32
N LEU A 159 -14.40 29.88 -36.44
CA LEU A 159 -14.16 29.90 -35.01
C LEU A 159 -14.45 28.53 -34.42
N ASN A 160 -13.50 27.99 -33.66
CA ASN A 160 -13.74 26.83 -32.82
C ASN A 160 -13.57 27.20 -31.35
N TYR A 161 -14.52 26.77 -30.54
CA TYR A 161 -14.50 27.04 -29.11
C TYR A 161 -15.16 25.91 -28.35
N GLY A 162 -14.81 25.79 -27.08
CA GLY A 162 -15.42 24.76 -26.27
C GLY A 162 -15.04 24.84 -24.81
N ILE A 163 -15.65 23.94 -24.06
CA ILE A 163 -15.47 23.78 -22.63
C ILE A 163 -15.24 22.31 -22.32
N GLY A 164 -14.44 22.05 -21.30
CA GLY A 164 -14.16 20.72 -20.81
C GLY A 164 -14.25 20.65 -19.30
N TYR A 165 -14.66 19.49 -18.82
CA TYR A 165 -14.70 19.12 -17.42
C TYR A 165 -14.11 17.72 -17.27
N SER A 166 -13.23 17.54 -16.29
CA SER A 166 -12.65 16.24 -15.94
C SER A 166 -12.72 16.08 -14.43
N HIS A 167 -13.16 14.91 -13.98
CA HIS A 167 -13.15 14.51 -12.59
C HIS A 167 -12.51 13.13 -12.46
N GLU A 168 -11.54 13.02 -11.58
CA GLU A 168 -10.80 11.80 -11.30
C GLU A 168 -10.90 11.53 -9.79
N GLU A 169 -11.37 10.36 -9.40
CA GLU A 169 -11.41 9.92 -8.00
C GLU A 169 -10.81 8.52 -7.88
N GLY A 170 -10.02 8.28 -6.84
CA GLY A 170 -9.45 6.96 -6.61
C GLY A 170 -9.20 6.69 -5.14
N GLU A 171 -9.23 5.41 -4.79
CA GLU A 171 -9.00 4.91 -3.45
C GLU A 171 -8.35 3.51 -3.50
N GLY A 172 -7.46 3.22 -2.55
CA GLY A 172 -6.87 1.88 -2.40
C GLY A 172 -5.49 1.92 -1.75
N SER A 173 -4.90 0.75 -1.50
CA SER A 173 -3.54 0.66 -0.96
C SER A 173 -2.47 1.16 -1.93
N ARG A 174 -2.72 1.14 -3.24
CA ARG A 174 -1.85 1.75 -4.25
C ARG A 174 -1.69 3.26 -4.07
N LEU A 175 -2.68 3.91 -3.47
CA LEU A 175 -2.72 5.36 -3.23
C LEU A 175 -2.17 5.77 -1.85
N LYS A 176 -1.43 4.90 -1.15
CA LYS A 176 -0.88 5.17 0.21
C LYS A 176 -0.01 6.43 0.34
N SER A 177 0.46 7.02 -0.77
CA SER A 177 1.18 8.30 -0.79
C SER A 177 0.28 9.53 -0.97
N SER A 178 -1.04 9.35 -1.04
CA SER A 178 -1.99 10.45 -1.01
C SER A 178 -1.89 11.23 0.31
N PRO A 179 -2.12 12.56 0.33
CA PRO A 179 -2.26 13.31 1.57
C PRO A 179 -3.43 12.84 2.45
N HIS A 180 -4.37 12.06 1.92
CA HIS A 180 -5.51 11.54 2.66
C HIS A 180 -5.39 10.03 2.74
N THR A 181 -5.01 9.54 3.93
CA THR A 181 -4.85 8.12 4.21
C THR A 181 -5.72 7.67 5.36
N ARG A 182 -6.04 6.38 5.36
CA ARG A 182 -6.68 5.71 6.49
C ARG A 182 -6.17 4.28 6.60
N THR A 183 -6.36 3.69 7.77
CA THR A 183 -6.05 2.29 7.99
C THR A 183 -7.26 1.42 7.64
N LYS A 184 -7.00 0.26 7.04
CA LYS A 184 -7.99 -0.75 6.70
C LYS A 184 -7.49 -2.09 7.23
N TYR A 185 -8.30 -2.77 8.03
CA TYR A 185 -8.04 -4.17 8.37
C TYR A 185 -8.48 -5.06 7.21
N ILE A 186 -7.75 -6.15 7.02
CA ILE A 186 -8.00 -7.14 6.00
C ILE A 186 -8.23 -8.51 6.62
N ASP A 187 -9.01 -9.35 5.95
CA ASP A 187 -8.99 -10.79 6.18
C ASP A 187 -8.10 -11.43 5.11
N ALA A 188 -7.08 -12.17 5.53
CA ALA A 188 -6.18 -12.84 4.60
C ALA A 188 -6.93 -13.82 3.68
N TRP A 189 -8.02 -14.43 4.15
CA TRP A 189 -8.83 -15.34 3.35
C TRP A 189 -9.53 -14.67 2.18
N ASP A 190 -9.72 -13.35 2.20
CA ASP A 190 -10.31 -12.63 1.05
C ASP A 190 -9.38 -12.66 -0.17
N TYR A 191 -8.08 -12.89 0.04
CA TYR A 191 -7.05 -12.88 -1.01
C TYR A 191 -6.62 -14.26 -1.48
N ASP A 192 -6.61 -15.27 -0.61
CA ASP A 192 -6.31 -16.65 -1.00
C ASP A 192 -6.99 -17.68 -0.10
N LYS A 193 -7.67 -18.66 -0.70
CA LYS A 193 -8.31 -19.76 0.04
C LYS A 193 -7.38 -20.96 0.29
N ASN A 194 -6.14 -20.91 -0.23
CA ASN A 194 -5.12 -21.94 -0.05
C ASN A 194 -4.00 -21.50 0.91
N LEU A 195 -4.31 -20.58 1.83
CA LEU A 195 -3.37 -20.14 2.85
C LEU A 195 -3.02 -21.27 3.81
N LEU A 196 -1.75 -21.30 4.20
CA LEU A 196 -1.22 -22.20 5.22
C LEU A 196 -1.83 -21.84 6.57
N VAL A 197 -2.39 -22.85 7.22
CA VAL A 197 -2.85 -22.81 8.60
C VAL A 197 -2.07 -23.84 9.38
N ASP A 198 -1.09 -23.40 10.17
CA ASP A 198 -0.23 -24.32 10.92
C ASP A 198 0.22 -23.72 12.25
N LYS A 199 0.78 -24.57 13.10
CA LYS A 199 1.52 -24.17 14.28
C LYS A 199 2.85 -23.55 13.86
N LEU A 200 3.36 -22.63 14.68
CA LEU A 200 4.75 -22.19 14.56
C LEU A 200 5.70 -23.39 14.58
N ASP A 201 6.82 -23.26 13.86
CA ASP A 201 7.89 -24.26 13.87
C ASP A 201 8.28 -24.60 15.31
N ARG A 202 8.48 -25.89 15.61
CA ARG A 202 8.92 -26.38 16.92
C ARG A 202 10.16 -25.64 17.43
N LEU A 203 11.04 -25.16 16.55
CA LEU A 203 12.26 -24.43 16.90
C LEU A 203 11.98 -23.01 17.41
N VAL A 204 10.90 -22.36 16.98
CA VAL A 204 10.53 -20.98 17.38
C VAL A 204 9.34 -20.94 18.32
N ARG A 205 8.60 -22.04 18.44
CA ARG A 205 7.39 -22.14 19.26
C ARG A 205 7.75 -22.41 20.72
N LYS A 206 7.23 -21.58 21.64
CA LYS A 206 7.41 -21.80 23.08
C LYS A 206 6.80 -23.15 23.50
N LYS A 207 7.43 -23.79 24.50
CA LYS A 207 6.98 -25.07 25.06
C LYS A 207 5.52 -24.95 25.50
N GLY A 208 4.66 -25.78 24.93
CA GLY A 208 3.21 -25.82 25.25
C GLY A 208 2.32 -24.96 24.36
N ASP A 209 2.85 -24.11 23.47
CA ASP A 209 2.01 -23.42 22.48
C ASP A 209 1.51 -24.44 21.45
N THR A 210 0.19 -24.62 21.34
CA THR A 210 -0.46 -25.49 20.35
C THR A 210 -1.35 -24.72 19.39
N SER A 211 -1.28 -23.38 19.42
CA SER A 211 -2.09 -22.51 18.56
C SER A 211 -1.71 -22.70 17.08
N THR A 212 -2.72 -22.76 16.23
CA THR A 212 -2.59 -22.68 14.78
C THR A 212 -2.79 -21.24 14.34
N ARG A 213 -2.06 -20.80 13.32
CA ARG A 213 -2.11 -19.43 12.80
C ARG A 213 -2.26 -19.49 11.29
N ILE A 214 -2.96 -18.49 10.75
CA ILE A 214 -2.97 -18.24 9.31
C ILE A 214 -1.65 -17.55 8.98
N TYR A 215 -0.91 -18.07 8.00
CA TYR A 215 0.36 -17.50 7.58
C TYR A 215 0.12 -16.34 6.63
N SER A 216 -0.09 -15.16 7.21
CA SER A 216 -0.12 -13.89 6.52
C SER A 216 0.90 -12.94 7.13
N HIS A 217 1.72 -12.35 6.27
CA HIS A 217 2.81 -11.43 6.63
C HIS A 217 2.41 -9.97 6.42
N ILE A 218 1.12 -9.70 6.23
CA ILE A 218 0.62 -8.32 6.09
C ILE A 218 0.68 -7.62 7.45
N HIS A 219 1.43 -6.53 7.49
CA HIS A 219 1.63 -5.71 8.67
C HIS A 219 1.88 -4.24 8.29
N ASP A 220 1.15 -3.33 8.93
CA ASP A 220 1.28 -1.88 8.73
C ASP A 220 2.31 -1.27 9.69
N TYR A 221 3.58 -1.52 9.37
CA TYR A 221 4.73 -1.11 10.18
C TYR A 221 4.73 0.40 10.41
N LYS A 222 4.92 0.81 11.65
CA LYS A 222 5.15 2.20 12.01
C LYS A 222 6.59 2.58 11.66
N PHE A 223 6.76 3.57 10.80
CA PHE A 223 8.07 4.14 10.52
C PHE A 223 8.24 5.47 11.25
N ASP A 224 9.45 5.73 11.77
CA ASP A 224 9.78 6.96 12.51
C ASP A 224 10.90 7.78 11.86
N GLY A 225 10.69 8.11 10.59
CA GLY A 225 11.64 8.87 9.78
C GLY A 225 12.64 7.96 9.08
N ASN A 226 13.75 8.55 8.66
CA ASN A 226 14.75 7.87 7.86
C ASN A 226 16.09 7.84 8.60
N ASP A 227 16.89 6.81 8.34
CA ASP A 227 18.28 6.79 8.75
C ASP A 227 19.11 7.82 7.95
N ALA A 228 20.41 7.90 8.26
CA ALA A 228 21.34 8.79 7.56
C ALA A 228 21.46 8.51 6.05
N SER A 229 21.06 7.32 5.60
CA SER A 229 21.04 6.91 4.18
C SER A 229 19.71 7.24 3.48
N GLY A 230 18.73 7.77 4.22
CA GLY A 230 17.39 8.04 3.71
C GLY A 230 16.44 6.83 3.76
N MET A 231 16.83 5.70 4.37
CA MET A 231 16.00 4.51 4.48
C MET A 231 15.02 4.61 5.66
N PRO A 232 13.71 4.38 5.44
CA PRO A 232 12.72 4.37 6.52
C PRO A 232 13.09 3.42 7.64
N GLN A 233 13.01 3.87 8.89
CA GLN A 233 13.30 3.07 10.07
C GLN A 233 12.01 2.63 10.75
N TRP A 234 11.90 1.34 11.05
CA TRP A 234 10.79 0.79 11.80
C TRP A 234 10.89 1.19 13.28
N ASP A 235 9.82 1.79 13.79
CA ASP A 235 9.65 2.14 15.20
C ASP A 235 9.27 0.91 16.03
N ILE A 236 10.19 -0.05 16.11
CA ILE A 236 10.03 -1.29 16.88
C ILE A 236 9.73 -1.01 18.35
N ASN A 237 10.32 0.05 18.91
CA ASN A 237 10.15 0.41 20.31
C ASN A 237 8.71 0.84 20.61
N TYR A 238 8.10 1.64 19.73
CA TYR A 238 6.68 1.97 19.84
C TYR A 238 5.81 0.72 19.73
N GLU A 239 6.06 -0.13 18.74
CA GLU A 239 5.20 -1.29 18.51
C GLU A 239 5.29 -2.37 19.60
N TYR A 240 6.46 -2.53 20.20
CA TYR A 240 6.69 -3.53 21.22
C TYR A 240 6.34 -3.03 22.62
N TYR A 241 6.65 -1.75 22.92
CA TYR A 241 6.61 -1.21 24.28
C TYR A 241 5.73 0.04 24.45
N GLY A 242 5.15 0.58 23.38
CA GLY A 242 4.44 1.87 23.43
C GLY A 242 5.37 3.06 23.69
N GLU A 243 6.65 2.95 23.33
CA GLU A 243 7.61 4.05 23.47
C GLU A 243 7.31 5.17 22.47
N GLU A 244 7.09 6.38 22.98
CA GLU A 244 6.89 7.57 22.17
C GLU A 244 8.23 8.29 21.92
N LYS A 245 8.55 8.49 20.65
CA LYS A 245 9.76 9.21 20.24
C LYS A 245 9.81 10.61 20.87
N GLY A 246 10.96 10.94 21.45
CA GLY A 246 11.17 12.22 22.15
C GLY A 246 10.58 12.28 23.56
N ASN A 247 9.86 11.25 24.02
CA ASN A 247 9.28 11.20 25.36
C ASN A 247 10.05 10.24 26.26
N ALA A 248 11.06 10.76 26.97
CA ALA A 248 11.90 9.98 27.87
C ALA A 248 11.13 9.22 28.97
N LYS A 249 9.91 9.64 29.31
CA LYS A 249 9.06 8.95 30.30
C LYS A 249 8.58 7.59 29.79
N THR A 250 8.47 7.42 28.47
CA THR A 250 7.95 6.19 27.87
C THR A 250 9.01 5.12 27.64
N ILE A 251 10.31 5.45 27.67
CA ILE A 251 11.40 4.50 27.42
C ILE A 251 11.28 3.27 28.33
N ALA A 252 11.14 2.07 27.76
CA ALA A 252 11.12 0.82 28.50
C ALA A 252 12.52 0.55 29.06
N PRO A 253 12.68 0.46 30.39
CA PRO A 253 14.00 0.22 30.99
C PRO A 253 14.57 -1.17 30.64
N ILE A 254 13.70 -2.17 30.49
CA ILE A 254 14.06 -3.54 30.09
C ILE A 254 13.50 -3.81 28.70
N LYS A 255 14.36 -4.28 27.79
CA LYS A 255 13.99 -4.69 26.43
C LYS A 255 13.79 -6.21 26.36
N TYR A 256 13.26 -6.70 25.25
CA TYR A 256 12.95 -8.13 25.08
C TYR A 256 14.22 -8.97 25.05
N GLU A 257 15.30 -8.43 24.49
CA GLU A 257 16.62 -9.05 24.47
C GLU A 257 17.13 -9.25 25.89
N ASP A 258 16.95 -8.29 26.80
CA ASP A 258 17.32 -8.46 28.21
C ASP A 258 16.45 -9.53 28.89
N TYR A 259 15.14 -9.52 28.61
CA TYR A 259 14.19 -10.50 29.15
C TYR A 259 14.59 -11.94 28.79
N GLU A 260 14.90 -12.19 27.51
CA GLU A 260 15.34 -13.51 27.02
C GLU A 260 16.76 -13.85 27.53
N ASN A 261 17.72 -12.92 27.45
CA ASN A 261 19.12 -13.16 27.86
C ASN A 261 19.23 -13.51 29.35
N TYR A 262 18.53 -12.79 30.22
CA TYR A 262 18.56 -13.02 31.67
C TYR A 262 17.49 -13.99 32.16
N LYS A 263 16.60 -14.49 31.28
CA LYS A 263 15.48 -15.38 31.62
C LYS A 263 14.56 -14.79 32.70
N LEU A 264 14.23 -13.51 32.57
CA LEU A 264 13.46 -12.76 33.59
C LEU A 264 12.02 -13.27 33.77
N GLY A 265 11.53 -14.16 32.89
CA GLY A 265 10.27 -14.88 33.06
C GLY A 265 10.33 -15.96 34.15
N ASP A 266 11.47 -16.62 34.33
CA ASP A 266 11.56 -17.84 35.15
C ASP A 266 11.35 -17.57 36.64
N LYS A 267 11.87 -16.44 37.14
CA LYS A 267 11.80 -16.04 38.56
C LYS A 267 11.76 -14.53 38.71
N GLY A 268 10.95 -14.06 39.68
CA GLY A 268 10.96 -12.66 40.10
C GLY A 268 12.26 -12.32 40.85
N MET A 269 12.78 -11.12 40.63
CA MET A 269 14.06 -10.68 41.19
C MET A 269 13.93 -9.85 42.47
N ARG A 270 12.73 -9.70 43.03
CA ARG A 270 12.51 -8.90 44.24
C ARG A 270 12.08 -9.77 45.40
N GLU A 271 12.49 -9.34 46.58
CA GLU A 271 12.05 -9.92 47.83
C GLU A 271 11.54 -8.81 48.77
N GLU A 272 10.65 -9.22 49.67
CA GLU A 272 10.14 -8.35 50.71
C GLU A 272 11.19 -8.25 51.82
N LYS A 273 11.66 -7.03 52.11
CA LYS A 273 12.63 -6.76 53.17
C LYS A 273 12.02 -5.80 54.18
N THR A 274 11.94 -6.24 55.43
CA THR A 274 11.54 -5.41 56.55
C THR A 274 12.76 -4.79 57.18
N ASP A 275 12.73 -3.49 57.40
CA ASP A 275 13.69 -2.82 58.27
C ASP A 275 13.20 -2.94 59.72
N TRP A 276 13.88 -3.77 60.51
CA TRP A 276 13.55 -4.01 61.92
C TRP A 276 13.73 -2.76 62.81
N SER A 277 14.47 -1.75 62.35
CA SER A 277 14.65 -0.50 63.12
C SER A 277 13.49 0.49 62.92
N THR A 278 12.83 0.44 61.76
CA THR A 278 11.72 1.34 61.40
C THR A 278 10.37 0.63 61.32
N GLY A 279 10.36 -0.70 61.36
CA GLY A 279 9.17 -1.54 61.13
C GLY A 279 8.62 -1.45 59.70
N LYS A 280 9.33 -0.78 58.79
CA LYS A 280 8.86 -0.52 57.43
C LYS A 280 9.27 -1.65 56.50
N THR A 281 8.30 -2.17 55.77
CA THR A 281 8.55 -3.20 54.76
C THR A 281 8.63 -2.59 53.37
N SER A 282 9.65 -2.97 52.62
CA SER A 282 9.88 -2.56 51.24
C SER A 282 10.25 -3.75 50.39
N TRP A 283 9.66 -3.84 49.21
CA TRP A 283 10.18 -4.72 48.17
C TRP A 283 11.48 -4.13 47.65
N VAL A 284 12.54 -4.93 47.57
CA VAL A 284 13.88 -4.56 47.07
C VAL A 284 14.39 -5.64 46.12
N ILE A 285 15.38 -5.31 45.27
CA ILE A 285 16.06 -6.34 44.48
C ILE A 285 16.70 -7.36 45.42
N LYS A 286 16.53 -8.64 45.10
CA LYS A 286 17.11 -9.73 45.88
C LYS A 286 18.63 -9.74 45.71
N THR A 287 19.34 -9.64 46.82
CA THR A 287 20.79 -9.71 46.88
C THR A 287 21.23 -10.87 47.76
N GLU A 288 22.30 -11.57 47.36
CA GLU A 288 22.96 -12.53 48.22
C GLU A 288 23.78 -11.82 49.32
N TYR A 289 24.33 -12.60 50.26
CA TYR A 289 25.07 -12.07 51.41
C TYR A 289 26.29 -11.20 51.02
N ASP A 290 26.86 -11.45 49.84
CA ASP A 290 27.99 -10.70 49.28
C ASP A 290 27.57 -9.41 48.55
N GLY A 291 26.27 -9.07 48.54
CA GLY A 291 25.73 -7.88 47.89
C GLY A 291 25.55 -8.02 46.38
N THR A 292 25.70 -9.22 45.83
CA THR A 292 25.48 -9.49 44.41
C THR A 292 24.04 -9.90 44.11
N VAL A 293 23.61 -9.70 42.86
CA VAL A 293 22.30 -10.08 42.33
C VAL A 293 22.48 -11.28 41.43
N HIS A 294 21.80 -12.37 41.75
CA HIS A 294 21.80 -13.62 40.97
C HIS A 294 20.63 -13.61 39.98
N MET A 295 20.95 -13.40 38.70
CA MET A 295 19.98 -13.41 37.60
C MET A 295 19.44 -14.82 37.34
N PRO A 296 18.21 -14.98 36.79
CA PRO A 296 17.61 -16.29 36.58
C PRO A 296 18.37 -17.19 35.59
N ASN A 297 19.12 -16.59 34.66
CA ASN A 297 20.04 -17.31 33.77
C ASN A 297 21.33 -17.81 34.46
N GLY A 298 21.55 -17.49 35.74
CA GLY A 298 22.73 -17.85 36.51
C GLY A 298 23.84 -16.79 36.52
N ALA A 299 23.68 -15.66 35.83
CA ALA A 299 24.65 -14.57 35.88
C ALA A 299 24.65 -13.89 37.25
N VAL A 300 25.84 -13.56 37.75
CA VAL A 300 26.04 -12.83 39.00
C VAL A 300 26.49 -11.42 38.66
N VAL A 301 25.73 -10.41 39.09
CA VAL A 301 26.02 -9.00 38.81
C VAL A 301 26.05 -8.19 40.11
N ALA A 302 26.75 -7.06 40.12
CA ALA A 302 26.67 -6.13 41.24
C ALA A 302 25.26 -5.52 41.36
N ALA A 303 24.80 -5.23 42.58
CA ALA A 303 23.49 -4.64 42.82
C ALA A 303 23.30 -3.26 42.17
N ASP A 304 24.39 -2.54 41.91
CA ASP A 304 24.41 -1.24 41.23
C ASP A 304 24.73 -1.34 39.72
N SER A 305 24.78 -2.55 39.17
CA SER A 305 24.95 -2.77 37.73
C SER A 305 23.82 -2.13 36.93
N ASP A 306 24.11 -1.81 35.66
CA ASP A 306 23.13 -1.20 34.75
C ASP A 306 21.84 -2.04 34.63
N ILE A 307 21.97 -3.36 34.44
CA ILE A 307 20.82 -4.27 34.34
C ILE A 307 19.98 -4.31 35.63
N ALA A 308 20.60 -4.30 36.81
CA ALA A 308 19.89 -4.27 38.09
C ALA A 308 19.09 -2.97 38.26
N LYS A 309 19.72 -1.82 37.92
CA LYS A 309 19.06 -0.51 37.93
C LYS A 309 17.90 -0.44 36.94
N ARG A 310 18.08 -0.97 35.72
CA ARG A 310 17.04 -1.03 34.69
C ARG A 310 15.88 -1.93 35.10
N TYR A 311 16.16 -3.08 35.72
CA TYR A 311 15.12 -3.98 36.23
C TYR A 311 14.27 -3.29 37.31
N GLU A 312 14.90 -2.64 38.28
CA GLU A 312 14.20 -1.89 39.33
C GLU A 312 13.35 -0.76 38.73
N ALA A 313 13.89 -0.02 37.75
CA ALA A 313 13.14 1.01 37.04
C ALA A 313 11.92 0.45 36.29
N MET A 314 12.06 -0.71 35.63
CA MET A 314 10.95 -1.39 34.95
C MET A 314 9.88 -1.84 35.95
N TYR A 315 10.30 -2.47 37.06
CA TYR A 315 9.39 -2.91 38.11
C TYR A 315 8.58 -1.73 38.67
N HIS A 316 9.23 -0.62 39.00
CA HIS A 316 8.55 0.57 39.51
C HIS A 316 7.54 1.14 38.52
N LYS A 317 7.89 1.21 37.22
CA LYS A 317 6.93 1.62 36.18
C LYS A 317 5.72 0.70 36.14
N LEU A 318 5.94 -0.62 36.06
CA LEU A 318 4.87 -1.60 35.97
C LEU A 318 3.97 -1.59 37.21
N THR A 319 4.51 -1.60 38.42
CA THR A 319 3.71 -1.58 39.66
C THR A 319 2.91 -0.30 39.83
N LYS A 320 3.45 0.85 39.40
CA LYS A 320 2.74 2.12 39.42
C LYS A 320 1.54 2.12 38.49
N GLU A 321 1.70 1.55 37.30
CA GLU A 321 0.65 1.48 36.28
C GLU A 321 -0.36 0.36 36.54
N ASN A 322 0.06 -0.72 37.20
CA ASN A 322 -0.71 -1.93 37.44
C ASN A 322 -0.88 -2.19 38.95
N SER A 323 -1.42 -1.23 39.70
CA SER A 323 -1.55 -1.30 41.16
C SER A 323 -2.38 -2.50 41.67
N GLY A 324 -3.23 -3.09 40.81
CA GLY A 324 -4.03 -4.27 41.12
C GLY A 324 -3.36 -5.62 40.82
N TYR A 325 -2.13 -5.65 40.28
CA TYR A 325 -1.44 -6.89 39.95
C TYR A 325 -0.99 -7.64 41.22
N LYS A 326 -1.34 -8.92 41.34
CA LYS A 326 -1.08 -9.75 42.54
C LYS A 326 0.00 -10.82 42.36
N GLY A 327 0.62 -10.89 41.18
CA GLY A 327 1.66 -11.90 40.90
C GLY A 327 3.04 -11.52 41.46
N GLY A 328 3.88 -12.52 41.73
CA GLY A 328 5.23 -12.30 42.28
C GLY A 328 6.29 -11.83 41.26
N ASN A 329 6.03 -12.01 39.95
CA ASN A 329 6.95 -11.60 38.89
C ASN A 329 6.24 -10.72 37.84
N ILE A 330 6.07 -9.43 38.14
CA ILE A 330 5.37 -8.50 37.23
C ILE A 330 6.13 -8.22 35.94
N VAL A 331 7.47 -8.16 35.99
CA VAL A 331 8.32 -7.96 34.81
C VAL A 331 8.22 -9.18 33.89
N GLY A 332 8.33 -10.39 34.45
CA GLY A 332 8.15 -11.62 33.69
C GLY A 332 6.75 -11.72 33.06
N ALA A 333 5.70 -11.39 33.81
CA ALA A 333 4.32 -11.42 33.31
C ALA A 333 4.06 -10.40 32.19
N TYR A 334 4.66 -9.20 32.23
CA TYR A 334 4.53 -8.22 31.16
C TYR A 334 4.92 -8.81 29.79
N PHE A 335 6.06 -9.49 29.72
CA PHE A 335 6.55 -10.13 28.51
C PHE A 335 5.81 -11.44 28.20
N GLU A 336 5.76 -12.37 29.16
CA GLU A 336 5.22 -13.72 28.94
C GLU A 336 3.73 -13.70 28.60
N TYR A 337 2.94 -12.87 29.29
CA TYR A 337 1.51 -12.78 29.04
C TYR A 337 1.27 -11.94 27.79
N GLY A 338 2.05 -10.88 27.62
CA GLY A 338 1.97 -10.00 26.47
C GLY A 338 2.27 -10.69 25.16
N GLU A 339 3.25 -11.60 25.07
CA GLU A 339 3.58 -12.33 23.83
C GLU A 339 2.71 -13.57 23.55
N SER A 340 1.89 -13.97 24.52
CA SER A 340 1.10 -15.20 24.46
C SER A 340 0.21 -15.28 23.21
N SER A 341 0.07 -16.49 22.63
CA SER A 341 -0.88 -16.74 21.55
C SER A 341 -2.34 -16.79 22.04
N ASP A 342 -2.58 -17.00 23.34
CA ASP A 342 -3.91 -16.98 23.96
C ASP A 342 -4.38 -15.55 24.27
N ALA A 343 -5.51 -15.16 23.67
CA ALA A 343 -6.14 -13.85 23.87
C ALA A 343 -6.52 -13.57 25.32
N LYS A 344 -6.94 -14.59 26.09
CA LYS A 344 -7.31 -14.43 27.50
C LYS A 344 -6.07 -14.13 28.34
N LYS A 345 -5.00 -14.90 28.15
CA LYS A 345 -3.72 -14.66 28.84
C LYS A 345 -3.15 -13.28 28.49
N ARG A 346 -3.23 -12.85 27.22
CA ARG A 346 -2.87 -11.47 26.83
C ARG A 346 -3.75 -10.41 27.50
N ALA A 347 -5.03 -10.69 27.72
CA ALA A 347 -5.92 -9.73 28.38
C ALA A 347 -5.48 -9.43 29.83
N GLU A 348 -4.82 -10.38 30.49
CA GLU A 348 -4.31 -10.29 31.86
C GLU A 348 -2.89 -9.72 31.96
N ALA A 349 -2.22 -9.45 30.83
CA ALA A 349 -0.86 -8.91 30.82
C ALA A 349 -0.80 -7.52 31.48
N PRO A 350 0.22 -7.24 32.31
CA PRO A 350 0.52 -5.89 32.78
C PRO A 350 0.70 -4.91 31.61
N THR A 351 0.43 -3.63 31.85
CA THR A 351 0.66 -2.54 30.90
C THR A 351 1.92 -1.74 31.25
N LEU A 352 2.61 -1.27 30.22
CA LEU A 352 3.68 -0.30 30.28
C LEU A 352 3.35 0.81 29.28
N ASN A 353 3.39 2.07 29.70
CA ASN A 353 3.02 3.22 28.85
C ASN A 353 1.57 3.14 28.35
N GLY A 354 0.68 2.54 29.13
CA GLY A 354 -0.71 2.28 28.75
C GLY A 354 -0.89 1.11 27.77
N LYS A 355 0.18 0.35 27.46
CA LYS A 355 0.18 -0.69 26.43
C LYS A 355 0.73 -2.02 26.96
N LYS A 356 0.12 -3.12 26.55
CA LYS A 356 0.72 -4.46 26.79
C LYS A 356 1.86 -4.69 25.83
N PHE A 357 2.80 -5.55 26.21
CA PHE A 357 3.87 -5.96 25.31
C PHE A 357 3.30 -6.50 23.99
N LEU A 358 3.81 -6.01 22.85
CA LEU A 358 3.35 -6.31 21.48
C LEU A 358 1.88 -5.96 21.17
N GLU A 359 1.23 -5.13 21.99
CA GLU A 359 -0.15 -4.68 21.71
C GLU A 359 -0.22 -3.88 20.41
N GLU A 360 0.62 -2.85 20.26
CA GLU A 360 0.65 -2.00 19.07
C GLU A 360 1.08 -2.79 17.82
N PHE A 361 2.08 -3.68 17.96
CA PHE A 361 2.45 -4.62 16.90
C PHE A 361 1.24 -5.45 16.43
N ARG A 362 0.47 -6.04 17.34
CA ARG A 362 -0.71 -6.83 16.96
C ARG A 362 -1.83 -6.00 16.35
N ASN A 363 -2.05 -4.78 16.82
CA ASN A 363 -3.03 -3.85 16.25
C ASN A 363 -2.67 -3.40 14.82
N ARG A 364 -1.45 -3.71 14.37
CA ARG A 364 -0.94 -3.44 13.02
C ARG A 364 -0.89 -4.68 12.13
N ASN A 365 -1.10 -5.88 12.69
CA ASN A 365 -1.22 -7.10 11.91
C ASN A 365 -2.51 -7.09 11.08
N GLN A 366 -2.42 -7.63 9.86
CA GLN A 366 -3.54 -7.69 8.92
C GLN A 366 -4.17 -6.30 8.71
N ARG A 367 -3.32 -5.27 8.72
CA ARG A 367 -3.69 -3.90 8.48
C ARG A 367 -2.86 -3.38 7.32
N ILE A 368 -3.49 -2.53 6.52
CA ILE A 368 -2.85 -1.81 5.42
C ILE A 368 -3.23 -0.34 5.51
N THR A 369 -2.33 0.51 5.05
CA THR A 369 -2.62 1.92 4.81
C THR A 369 -3.17 2.06 3.39
N VAL A 370 -4.37 2.63 3.27
CA VAL A 370 -5.00 2.99 2.01
C VAL A 370 -5.09 4.49 1.89
N GLY A 371 -4.92 5.01 0.67
CA GLY A 371 -5.12 6.42 0.40
C GLY A 371 -6.31 6.67 -0.50
N SER A 372 -6.77 7.92 -0.53
CA SER A 372 -7.80 8.37 -1.45
C SER A 372 -7.48 9.76 -2.00
N GLY A 373 -7.99 10.09 -3.18
CA GLY A 373 -7.74 11.39 -3.77
C GLY A 373 -8.77 11.78 -4.81
N LYS A 374 -8.84 13.08 -5.09
CA LYS A 374 -9.77 13.66 -6.06
C LYS A 374 -9.13 14.81 -6.83
N ILE A 375 -9.26 14.78 -8.15
CA ILE A 375 -8.79 15.82 -9.05
C ILE A 375 -9.95 16.30 -9.89
N THR A 376 -10.17 17.60 -9.93
CA THR A 376 -11.23 18.22 -10.72
C THR A 376 -10.61 19.30 -11.58
N LYS A 377 -10.84 19.21 -12.89
CA LYS A 377 -10.28 20.12 -13.90
C LYS A 377 -11.39 20.68 -14.76
N HIS A 378 -11.26 21.96 -15.11
CA HIS A 378 -12.11 22.68 -16.03
C HIS A 378 -11.22 23.30 -17.10
N ASN A 379 -11.67 23.28 -18.35
CA ASN A 379 -10.97 24.00 -19.42
C ASN A 379 -11.94 24.78 -20.30
N VAL A 380 -11.44 25.85 -20.88
CA VAL A 380 -12.11 26.65 -21.91
C VAL A 380 -11.08 26.93 -23.00
N PHE A 381 -11.45 26.75 -24.25
CA PHE A 381 -10.55 27.01 -25.37
C PHE A 381 -11.26 27.73 -26.51
N LEU A 382 -10.46 28.45 -27.29
CA LEU A 382 -10.86 29.24 -28.44
C LEU A 382 -9.73 29.23 -29.46
N TYR A 383 -10.02 28.89 -30.72
CA TYR A 383 -9.14 29.17 -31.83
C TYR A 383 -9.91 29.67 -33.04
N ASP A 384 -9.27 30.53 -33.84
CA ASP A 384 -9.84 31.07 -35.07
C ASP A 384 -8.98 30.63 -36.25
N MET A 385 -9.54 29.86 -37.18
CA MET A 385 -8.87 29.62 -38.45
C MET A 385 -9.13 30.81 -39.37
N TRP A 386 -8.10 31.65 -39.53
CA TRP A 386 -8.15 32.84 -40.34
C TRP A 386 -7.42 32.65 -41.68
N GLN A 387 -8.19 32.56 -42.77
CA GLN A 387 -7.69 32.64 -44.13
C GLN A 387 -7.35 34.11 -44.46
N VAL A 388 -6.10 34.50 -44.21
CA VAL A 388 -5.61 35.88 -44.41
C VAL A 388 -5.63 36.25 -45.90
N ASN A 389 -5.24 35.32 -46.75
CA ASN A 389 -5.26 35.40 -48.21
C ASN A 389 -5.34 33.98 -48.80
N PRO A 390 -5.49 33.76 -50.13
CA PRO A 390 -5.65 32.42 -50.71
C PRO A 390 -4.54 31.41 -50.36
N ASP A 391 -3.34 31.88 -50.05
CA ASP A 391 -2.18 31.05 -49.77
C ASP A 391 -1.88 30.91 -48.27
N THR A 392 -2.40 31.79 -47.42
CA THR A 392 -2.02 31.89 -46.00
C THR A 392 -3.20 31.67 -45.07
N ILE A 393 -3.04 30.71 -44.15
CA ILE A 393 -3.92 30.49 -43.00
C ILE A 393 -3.13 30.73 -41.71
N ILE A 394 -3.71 31.50 -40.79
CA ILE A 394 -3.21 31.70 -39.44
C ILE A 394 -4.24 31.16 -38.44
N VAL A 395 -3.77 30.51 -37.37
CA VAL A 395 -4.60 29.90 -36.33
C VAL A 395 -4.13 30.34 -34.94
N PRO A 396 -4.53 31.53 -34.45
CA PRO A 396 -4.38 31.85 -33.03
C PRO A 396 -5.26 30.92 -32.19
N THR A 397 -4.71 30.43 -31.09
CA THR A 397 -5.38 29.56 -30.11
C THR A 397 -5.10 30.07 -28.71
N LEU A 398 -6.14 30.11 -27.88
CA LEU A 398 -6.06 30.39 -26.46
C LEU A 398 -6.78 29.28 -25.69
N ARG A 399 -6.18 28.81 -24.61
CA ARG A 399 -6.76 27.82 -23.72
C ARG A 399 -6.50 28.20 -22.28
N TYR A 400 -7.56 28.19 -21.49
CA TYR A 400 -7.53 28.35 -20.04
C TYR A 400 -7.86 27.01 -19.40
N ASP A 401 -7.01 26.56 -18.48
CA ASP A 401 -7.21 25.36 -17.66
C ASP A 401 -7.24 25.78 -16.19
N HIS A 402 -8.14 25.19 -15.40
CA HIS A 402 -8.18 25.35 -13.95
C HIS A 402 -8.35 23.99 -13.27
N SER A 403 -7.53 23.75 -12.25
CA SER A 403 -7.49 22.52 -11.48
C SER A 403 -7.56 22.82 -9.98
N ASN A 404 -8.31 22.00 -9.25
CA ASN A 404 -8.41 22.11 -7.80
C ASN A 404 -7.07 21.92 -7.07
N LEU A 405 -6.09 21.26 -7.71
CA LEU A 405 -4.76 21.01 -7.15
C LEU A 405 -3.67 21.93 -7.69
N PHE A 406 -3.72 22.29 -8.97
CA PHE A 406 -2.62 23.00 -9.64
C PHE A 406 -2.92 24.46 -9.99
N GLY A 407 -4.13 24.94 -9.65
CA GLY A 407 -4.52 26.31 -9.91
C GLY A 407 -4.88 26.53 -11.38
N SER A 408 -4.64 27.74 -11.88
CA SER A 408 -5.05 28.16 -13.23
C SER A 408 -3.86 28.38 -14.14
N ASN A 409 -3.97 27.93 -15.39
CA ASN A 409 -2.96 28.11 -16.42
C ASN A 409 -3.58 28.62 -17.72
N LEU A 410 -2.85 29.51 -18.41
CA LEU A 410 -3.24 30.05 -19.70
C LEU A 410 -2.18 29.64 -20.73
N SER A 411 -2.60 28.90 -21.75
CA SER A 411 -1.75 28.46 -22.85
C SER A 411 -2.17 29.13 -24.15
N GLY A 412 -1.19 29.54 -24.95
CA GLY A 412 -1.42 30.20 -26.23
C GLY A 412 -0.62 29.51 -27.35
N ASN A 413 -1.20 29.41 -28.53
CA ASN A 413 -0.52 28.91 -29.72
C ASN A 413 -0.86 29.78 -30.94
N LEU A 414 0.09 29.91 -31.86
CA LEU A 414 -0.08 30.54 -33.15
C LEU A 414 0.40 29.57 -34.24
N GLY A 415 -0.54 29.04 -35.00
CA GLY A 415 -0.27 28.23 -36.18
C GLY A 415 -0.25 29.06 -37.45
N LEU A 416 0.61 28.70 -38.39
CA LEU A 416 0.72 29.26 -39.74
C LEU A 416 0.80 28.12 -40.74
N THR A 417 -0.05 28.16 -41.77
CA THR A 417 0.10 27.35 -42.98
C THR A 417 0.18 28.29 -44.18
N TYR A 418 1.25 28.20 -44.95
CA TYR A 418 1.48 28.98 -46.17
C TYR A 418 1.68 28.06 -47.37
N THR A 419 0.91 28.29 -48.44
CA THR A 419 1.02 27.60 -49.72
C THR A 419 2.04 28.32 -50.59
N VAL A 420 3.14 27.63 -50.91
CA VAL A 420 4.27 28.26 -51.60
C VAL A 420 3.95 28.38 -53.09
N ALA A 421 3.95 29.62 -53.59
CA ALA A 421 3.69 29.96 -54.99
C ALA A 421 2.34 29.44 -55.52
N GLY A 422 1.29 29.44 -54.68
CA GLY A 422 -0.06 29.00 -55.08
C GLY A 422 -0.19 27.50 -55.38
N ASN A 423 0.86 26.70 -55.14
CA ASN A 423 0.84 25.27 -55.39
C ASN A 423 0.38 24.50 -54.14
N ALA A 424 -0.84 23.98 -54.18
CA ALA A 424 -1.45 23.24 -53.06
C ALA A 424 -0.65 22.02 -52.56
N HIS A 425 0.30 21.51 -53.36
CA HIS A 425 1.22 20.42 -53.00
C HIS A 425 2.51 20.90 -52.32
N ARG A 426 2.73 22.21 -52.18
CA ARG A 426 3.90 22.81 -51.54
C ARG A 426 3.43 23.69 -50.37
N ARG A 427 3.55 23.18 -49.15
CA ARG A 427 3.08 23.88 -47.94
C ARG A 427 4.21 24.06 -46.94
N PHE A 428 4.37 25.28 -46.45
CA PHE A 428 5.14 25.60 -45.26
C PHE A 428 4.20 25.65 -44.05
N LYS A 429 4.58 24.98 -42.96
CA LYS A 429 3.83 24.98 -41.70
C LYS A 429 4.75 25.39 -40.56
N ALA A 430 4.30 26.34 -39.75
CA ALA A 430 4.99 26.74 -38.52
C ALA A 430 3.97 26.81 -37.38
N ASN A 431 4.38 26.43 -36.18
CA ASN A 431 3.59 26.57 -34.96
C ASN A 431 4.51 27.07 -33.85
N ILE A 432 4.06 28.07 -33.10
CA ILE A 432 4.74 28.56 -31.89
C ILE A 432 3.71 28.69 -30.78
N GLY A 433 4.05 28.22 -29.58
CA GLY A 433 3.13 28.32 -28.45
C GLY A 433 3.67 27.73 -27.17
N THR A 434 2.90 27.91 -26.11
CA THR A 434 3.10 27.28 -24.81
C THR A 434 2.11 26.12 -24.66
N GLY A 435 2.50 25.10 -23.89
CA GLY A 435 1.66 23.97 -23.55
C GLY A 435 1.69 23.71 -22.06
N TYR A 436 0.62 23.14 -21.55
CA TYR A 436 0.46 22.79 -20.15
C TYR A 436 -0.13 21.39 -20.04
N THR A 437 0.42 20.57 -19.14
CA THR A 437 -0.09 19.23 -18.85
C THR A 437 0.04 19.00 -17.36
N GLU A 438 -1.06 18.59 -16.75
CA GLU A 438 -1.13 18.26 -15.34
C GLU A 438 -1.00 16.76 -15.14
N PRO A 439 -0.28 16.34 -14.09
CA PRO A 439 -0.28 14.95 -13.70
C PRO A 439 -1.68 14.40 -13.42
N GLY A 440 -1.87 13.12 -13.74
CA GLY A 440 -3.03 12.33 -13.32
C GLY A 440 -2.82 11.69 -11.95
N MET A 441 -3.85 11.02 -11.43
CA MET A 441 -3.77 10.36 -10.13
C MET A 441 -2.67 9.29 -10.08
N GLY A 442 -2.49 8.57 -11.19
CA GLY A 442 -1.44 7.55 -11.32
C GLY A 442 -0.03 8.11 -11.15
N GLU A 443 0.22 9.34 -11.59
CA GLU A 443 1.53 9.98 -11.45
C GLU A 443 1.72 10.62 -10.08
N LEU A 444 0.63 11.05 -9.43
CA LEU A 444 0.70 11.73 -8.13
C LEU A 444 0.81 10.77 -6.95
N TRP A 445 0.03 9.68 -6.97
CA TRP A 445 -0.18 8.89 -5.76
C TRP A 445 0.03 7.39 -5.89
N TYR A 446 0.10 6.82 -7.10
CA TYR A 446 0.28 5.37 -7.24
C TYR A 446 1.71 4.97 -6.87
N ASN A 447 1.87 3.96 -6.01
CA ASN A 447 3.16 3.45 -5.53
C ASN A 447 3.21 1.93 -5.41
#